data_AF-A0A2M7PI63-F1
#
_entry.id   AF-A0A2M7PI63-F1
#
_cell.length_a   1.000
_cell.length_b   1.000
_cell.length_c   1.000
_cell.angle_alpha   90.00
_cell.angle_beta   90.00
_cell.angle_gamma   90.00
#
_symmetry.space_group_name_H-M   'P 1'
#
loop_
_entity.id
_entity.type
_entity.pdbx_description
1 polymer ?
#
loop_
_entity_poly.entity_id
_entity_poly.type
_entity_poly.pdbx_seq_one_letter_code
_entity_poly.pdbx_strand_id
1 'polypeptide(L)'
;MGRDKEPYRKFAYWLKESQVGNLEKITADMGVKLRQAKGVMCTPLDPINKISLVAPSVWDETCKRPGSWYRASDKNGLYLVVSSFELAQFEENLTSIITETDFVPESLATRNDKLSLVADPDYLALAPRQWSEVEDTEKRIYLRWAKRLGSEIEDYELLFLTQSANHANFISPRLFTNSDGGLIPYSIDRSAHLCSCCLELFQVIGEQHSQKLVAPCPGATIFARLRRDRYLLASRRPRMGTLLKGEAARHSAENI
;
A
#
# COMPACT_ATOMS: atom_id res chain seq x y z
N MET A 1 -23.46 23.74 14.04
CA MET A 1 -22.04 23.72 13.61
C MET A 1 -21.63 22.27 13.42
N GLY A 2 -21.54 21.80 12.17
CA GLY A 2 -20.95 20.50 11.89
C GLY A 2 -19.47 20.57 12.25
N ARG A 3 -18.96 19.61 13.02
CA ARG A 3 -17.52 19.48 13.21
C ARG A 3 -16.90 19.26 11.84
N ASP A 4 -16.02 20.17 11.41
CA ASP A 4 -15.15 19.92 10.27
C ASP A 4 -14.46 18.58 10.51
N LYS A 5 -14.70 17.65 9.59
CA LYS A 5 -14.18 16.29 9.71
C LYS A 5 -12.70 16.38 9.38
N GLU A 6 -11.84 15.99 10.32
CA GLU A 6 -10.40 15.95 10.04
C GLU A 6 -10.13 15.16 8.75
N PRO A 7 -9.25 15.67 7.86
CA PRO A 7 -8.89 14.99 6.64
C PRO A 7 -8.38 13.58 6.93
N TYR A 8 -8.71 12.61 6.06
CA TYR A 8 -8.23 11.24 6.25
C TYR A 8 -6.70 11.20 6.20
N ARG A 9 -6.08 10.73 7.29
CA ARG A 9 -4.65 10.52 7.41
C ARG A 9 -4.35 9.29 8.25
N LYS A 10 -3.44 8.44 7.77
CA LYS A 10 -2.91 7.28 8.50
C LYS A 10 -1.38 7.26 8.42
N PHE A 11 -0.76 6.68 9.43
CA PHE A 11 0.66 6.46 9.55
C PHE A 11 0.91 4.96 9.69
N ALA A 12 1.70 4.39 8.80
CA ALA A 12 2.07 2.98 8.83
C ALA A 12 3.50 2.81 9.31
N TYR A 13 3.71 1.84 10.21
CA TYR A 13 5.01 1.51 10.80
C TYR A 13 5.24 0.00 10.73
N TRP A 14 6.48 -0.40 10.53
CA TRP A 14 6.90 -1.80 10.65
C TRP A 14 7.72 -1.99 11.91
N LEU A 15 7.19 -2.77 12.86
CA LEU A 15 7.79 -3.00 14.17
C LEU A 15 8.25 -4.46 14.32
N LYS A 16 9.33 -4.66 15.05
CA LYS A 16 9.71 -5.97 15.58
C LYS A 16 8.76 -6.36 16.72
N GLU A 17 8.62 -7.65 16.98
CA GLU A 17 7.82 -8.16 18.11
C GLU A 17 8.23 -7.52 19.44
N SER A 18 9.54 -7.36 19.69
CA SER A 18 10.07 -6.72 20.90
C SER A 18 9.63 -5.26 21.08
N GLN A 19 9.28 -4.56 19.99
CA GLN A 19 8.79 -3.18 20.03
C GLN A 19 7.28 -3.11 20.31
N VAL A 20 6.52 -4.18 20.05
CA VAL A 20 5.06 -4.22 20.23
C VAL A 20 4.67 -4.04 21.70
N GLY A 21 5.41 -4.64 22.64
CA GLY A 21 5.14 -4.47 24.07
C GLY A 21 5.28 -3.02 24.55
N ASN A 22 6.18 -2.24 23.93
CA ASN A 22 6.30 -0.80 24.21
C ASN A 22 5.13 -0.02 23.60
N LEU A 23 4.67 -0.39 22.41
CA LEU A 23 3.49 0.22 21.79
C LEU A 23 2.24 0.06 22.66
N GLU A 24 2.01 -1.13 23.22
CA GLU A 24 0.87 -1.38 24.09
C GLU A 24 0.84 -0.43 25.29
N LYS A 25 1.99 -0.25 25.96
CA LYS A 25 2.14 0.70 27.07
C LYS A 25 1.86 2.13 26.64
N ILE A 26 2.49 2.59 25.55
CA ILE A 26 2.30 3.95 25.01
C ILE A 26 0.82 4.20 24.71
N THR A 27 0.14 3.27 24.05
CA THR A 27 -1.28 3.43 23.71
C THR A 27 -2.18 3.44 24.95
N ALA A 28 -1.85 2.63 25.97
CA ALA A 28 -2.55 2.63 27.25
C ALA A 28 -2.39 3.98 27.98
N ASP A 29 -1.17 4.53 28.05
CA ASP A 29 -0.88 5.83 28.66
C ASP A 29 -1.61 6.98 27.95
N MET A 30 -1.79 6.87 26.62
CA MET A 30 -2.60 7.80 25.82
C MET A 30 -4.12 7.61 25.97
N GLY A 31 -4.57 6.58 26.70
CA GLY A 31 -5.98 6.22 26.80
C GLY A 31 -6.59 5.71 25.47
N VAL A 32 -5.75 5.22 24.55
CA VAL A 32 -6.16 4.72 23.24
C VAL A 32 -6.05 3.20 23.21
N LYS A 33 -7.14 2.51 22.89
CA LYS A 33 -7.12 1.06 22.75
C LYS A 33 -6.40 0.63 21.46
N LEU A 34 -5.29 -0.09 21.58
CA LEU A 34 -4.67 -0.80 20.46
C LEU A 34 -5.56 -1.95 19.99
N ARG A 35 -6.00 -1.90 18.73
CA ARG A 35 -6.82 -2.95 18.12
C ARG A 35 -5.93 -3.97 17.42
N GLN A 36 -6.36 -5.22 17.42
CA GLN A 36 -5.70 -6.28 16.66
C GLN A 36 -6.51 -6.54 15.38
N ALA A 37 -5.87 -6.45 14.22
CA ALA A 37 -6.48 -6.88 12.97
C ALA A 37 -6.63 -8.40 12.95
N LYS A 38 -7.73 -8.87 12.39
CA LYS A 38 -8.06 -10.30 12.23
C LYS A 38 -8.62 -10.51 10.84
N GLY A 39 -8.31 -11.63 10.19
CA GLY A 39 -8.83 -11.97 8.86
C GLY A 39 -8.13 -11.23 7.73
N VAL A 40 -8.09 -9.89 7.82
CA VAL A 40 -7.79 -9.01 6.67
C VAL A 40 -6.85 -7.87 7.07
N MET A 41 -5.72 -7.76 6.37
CA MET A 41 -4.68 -6.76 6.65
C MET A 41 -5.07 -5.30 6.32
N CYS A 42 -6.13 -5.07 5.54
CA CYS A 42 -6.56 -3.71 5.18
C CYS A 42 -7.40 -3.03 6.26
N THR A 43 -7.99 -3.79 7.21
CA THR A 43 -8.88 -3.25 8.25
C THR A 43 -8.30 -2.08 9.06
N PRO A 44 -6.98 -1.98 9.33
CA PRO A 44 -6.40 -0.79 9.99
C PRO A 44 -6.59 0.53 9.23
N LEU A 45 -6.76 0.49 7.90
CA LEU A 45 -7.00 1.67 7.08
C LEU A 45 -8.39 2.28 7.31
N ASP A 46 -9.28 1.57 7.99
CA ASP A 46 -10.62 2.05 8.26
C ASP A 46 -10.61 3.39 9.03
N PRO A 47 -11.36 4.41 8.57
CA PRO A 47 -11.45 5.70 9.27
C PRO A 47 -11.82 5.59 10.76
N ILE A 48 -12.56 4.56 11.18
CA ILE A 48 -12.93 4.42 12.61
C ILE A 48 -11.78 3.95 13.51
N ASN A 49 -10.74 3.32 12.93
CA ASN A 49 -9.67 2.72 13.70
C ASN A 49 -8.62 3.78 14.03
N LYS A 50 -8.48 4.11 15.32
CA LYS A 50 -7.45 5.06 15.77
C LYS A 50 -6.05 4.48 15.66
N ILE A 51 -5.86 3.25 16.13
CA ILE A 51 -4.61 2.52 15.98
C ILE A 51 -4.88 1.02 15.97
N SER A 52 -4.25 0.31 15.04
CA SER A 52 -4.34 -1.15 14.94
C SER A 52 -2.98 -1.77 14.65
N LEU A 53 -2.78 -2.96 15.19
CA LEU A 53 -1.66 -3.86 14.94
C LEU A 53 -2.11 -4.99 14.00
N VAL A 54 -1.26 -5.38 13.05
CA VAL A 54 -1.43 -6.56 12.19
C VAL A 54 -0.25 -7.48 12.44
N ALA A 55 -0.55 -8.66 12.98
CA ALA A 55 0.46 -9.70 13.19
C ALA A 55 0.89 -10.35 11.87
N PRO A 56 2.11 -10.91 11.79
CA PRO A 56 2.57 -11.64 10.59
C PRO A 56 1.57 -12.70 10.10
N SER A 57 0.95 -13.46 11.01
CA SER A 57 -0.01 -14.52 10.68
C SER A 57 -1.23 -14.03 9.89
N VAL A 58 -1.62 -12.76 10.02
CA VAL A 58 -2.79 -12.20 9.30
C VAL A 58 -2.54 -12.15 7.80
N TRP A 59 -1.28 -12.10 7.36
CA TRP A 59 -0.89 -12.16 5.95
C TRP A 59 -1.11 -13.55 5.32
N ASP A 60 -1.40 -14.58 6.13
CA ASP A 60 -1.73 -15.93 5.69
C ASP A 60 -3.24 -16.23 5.68
N GLU A 61 -4.08 -15.24 6.02
CA GLU A 61 -5.53 -15.41 6.17
C GLU A 61 -6.28 -15.03 4.87
N THR A 62 -7.18 -14.04 4.90
CA THR A 62 -8.11 -13.76 3.78
C THR A 62 -7.41 -13.42 2.46
N CYS A 63 -6.26 -12.75 2.55
CA CYS A 63 -5.44 -12.38 1.39
C CYS A 63 -4.12 -13.18 1.36
N LYS A 64 -4.17 -14.48 1.65
CA LYS A 64 -3.00 -15.39 1.76
C LYS A 64 -2.04 -15.32 0.57
N ARG A 65 -2.58 -15.40 -0.65
CA ARG A 65 -1.79 -15.37 -1.89
C ARG A 65 -1.12 -14.01 -2.09
N PRO A 66 -1.83 -12.86 -2.03
CA PRO A 66 -1.16 -11.57 -1.97
C PRO A 66 -0.15 -11.41 -0.81
N GLY A 67 -0.41 -12.05 0.34
CA GLY A 67 0.53 -12.09 1.45
C GLY A 67 1.86 -12.77 1.14
N SER A 68 1.98 -13.49 0.02
CA SER A 68 3.28 -14.01 -0.43
C SER A 68 4.29 -12.90 -0.71
N TRP A 69 3.84 -11.73 -1.16
CA TRP A 69 4.71 -10.56 -1.35
C TRP A 69 5.29 -10.07 -0.03
N TYR A 70 4.48 -10.04 1.03
CA TYR A 70 4.96 -9.74 2.38
C TYR A 70 5.99 -10.77 2.84
N ARG A 71 5.70 -12.07 2.68
CA ARG A 71 6.62 -13.15 3.09
C ARG A 71 7.95 -13.14 2.31
N ALA A 72 7.93 -12.66 1.07
CA ALA A 72 9.13 -12.52 0.24
C ALA A 72 9.89 -11.20 0.47
N SER A 73 9.29 -10.22 1.16
CA SER A 73 9.90 -8.93 1.44
C SER A 73 10.79 -8.95 2.69
N ASP A 74 11.57 -7.88 2.86
CA ASP A 74 12.31 -7.59 4.10
C ASP A 74 11.40 -7.28 5.32
N LYS A 75 10.09 -7.13 5.09
CA LYS A 75 9.08 -6.93 6.15
C LYS A 75 8.60 -8.24 6.76
N ASN A 76 9.00 -9.40 6.22
CA ASN A 76 8.59 -10.70 6.73
C ASN A 76 8.94 -10.86 8.22
N GLY A 77 7.96 -11.31 9.01
CA GLY A 77 8.06 -11.44 10.46
C GLY A 77 7.85 -10.14 11.24
N LEU A 78 7.81 -8.97 10.59
CA LEU A 78 7.48 -7.71 11.24
C LEU A 78 5.97 -7.53 11.40
N TYR A 79 5.61 -6.81 12.45
CA TYR A 79 4.24 -6.39 12.72
C TYR A 79 3.98 -5.04 12.05
N LEU A 80 2.84 -4.92 11.38
CA LEU A 80 2.40 -3.64 10.84
C LEU A 80 1.57 -2.91 11.90
N VAL A 81 1.89 -1.65 12.16
CA VAL A 81 1.05 -0.74 12.94
C VAL A 81 0.50 0.32 12.01
N VAL A 82 -0.80 0.57 12.06
CA VAL A 82 -1.42 1.71 11.38
C VAL A 82 -2.13 2.58 12.39
N SER A 83 -1.76 3.85 12.45
CA SER A 83 -2.28 4.84 13.40
C SER A 83 -2.89 6.03 12.68
N SER A 84 -3.89 6.69 13.28
CA SER A 84 -4.44 7.97 12.82
C SER A 84 -3.67 9.18 13.35
N PHE A 85 -2.63 8.94 14.15
CA PHE A 85 -1.75 9.97 14.72
C PHE A 85 -0.29 9.48 14.69
N GLU A 86 0.64 10.42 14.77
CA GLU A 86 2.07 10.11 14.76
C GLU A 86 2.50 9.42 16.06
N LEU A 87 3.41 8.45 15.93
CA LEU A 87 4.03 7.76 17.05
C LEU A 87 5.50 8.16 17.09
N ALA A 88 5.81 9.28 17.75
CA ALA A 88 7.15 9.88 17.74
C ALA A 88 8.26 8.90 18.18
N GLN A 89 7.96 8.00 19.12
CA GLN A 89 8.89 6.97 19.61
C GLN A 89 9.25 5.92 18.56
N PHE A 90 8.51 5.84 17.46
CA PHE A 90 8.70 4.89 16.37
C PHE A 90 8.97 5.62 15.04
N GLU A 91 9.50 6.84 15.08
CA GLU A 91 9.78 7.63 13.87
C GLU A 91 10.69 6.88 12.88
N GLU A 92 11.71 6.18 13.36
CA GLU A 92 12.61 5.38 12.52
C GLU A 92 11.91 4.19 11.84
N ASN A 93 10.79 3.74 12.40
CA ASN A 93 9.97 2.66 11.87
C ASN A 93 8.85 3.15 10.94
N LEU A 94 8.64 4.47 10.83
CA LEU A 94 7.60 5.04 9.97
C LEU A 94 7.92 4.75 8.50
N THR A 95 7.02 4.03 7.84
CA THR A 95 7.21 3.63 6.44
C THR A 95 6.34 4.43 5.48
N SER A 96 5.15 4.87 5.89
CA SER A 96 4.18 5.49 4.99
C SER A 96 3.26 6.44 5.74
N ILE A 97 3.04 7.61 5.17
CA ILE A 97 1.96 8.53 5.53
C ILE A 97 0.95 8.48 4.39
N ILE A 98 -0.27 8.05 4.71
CA ILE A 98 -1.34 7.78 3.76
C ILE A 98 -2.42 8.84 3.92
N THR A 99 -2.73 9.57 2.86
CA THR A 99 -3.76 10.63 2.84
C THR A 99 -4.71 10.48 1.66
N GLU A 100 -5.88 11.11 1.75
CA GLU A 100 -6.74 11.32 0.59
C GLU A 100 -6.08 12.27 -0.43
N THR A 101 -6.48 12.14 -1.69
CA THR A 101 -6.08 13.03 -2.79
C THR A 101 -7.22 13.16 -3.80
N ASP A 102 -7.25 14.30 -4.50
CA ASP A 102 -8.16 14.53 -5.62
C ASP A 102 -7.59 14.07 -6.96
N PHE A 103 -6.44 13.37 -6.95
CA PHE A 103 -5.83 12.81 -8.15
C PHE A 103 -6.81 11.95 -8.96
N VAL A 104 -6.85 12.22 -10.26
CA VAL A 104 -7.53 11.43 -11.28
C VAL A 104 -6.50 11.13 -12.37
N PRO A 105 -6.25 9.85 -12.71
CA PRO A 105 -5.32 9.53 -13.77
C PRO A 105 -5.89 9.97 -15.12
N GLU A 106 -5.04 10.46 -16.02
CA GLU A 106 -5.43 10.81 -17.39
C GLU A 106 -5.99 9.59 -18.14
N SER A 107 -5.37 8.42 -17.92
CA SER A 107 -5.83 7.15 -18.46
C SER A 107 -5.51 5.97 -17.55
N LEU A 108 -6.37 4.95 -17.62
CA LEU A 108 -6.11 3.62 -17.07
C LEU A 108 -5.33 2.76 -18.09
N ALA A 109 -4.69 1.69 -17.61
CA ALA A 109 -3.90 0.81 -18.47
C ALA A 109 -4.76 0.08 -19.50
N THR A 110 -4.28 0.07 -20.74
CA THR A 110 -4.80 -0.80 -21.80
C THR A 110 -4.40 -2.25 -21.56
N ARG A 111 -4.96 -3.17 -22.35
CA ARG A 111 -4.55 -4.59 -22.32
C ARG A 111 -3.07 -4.76 -22.67
N ASN A 112 -2.56 -3.99 -23.64
CA ASN A 112 -1.17 -4.08 -24.07
C ASN A 112 -0.22 -3.60 -22.97
N ASP A 113 -0.58 -2.51 -22.27
CA ASP A 113 0.18 -2.04 -21.12
C ASP A 113 0.30 -3.13 -20.05
N LYS A 114 -0.83 -3.77 -19.72
CA LYS A 114 -0.88 -4.84 -18.72
C LYS A 114 -0.01 -6.04 -19.11
N LEU A 115 -0.11 -6.50 -20.36
CA LEU A 115 0.72 -7.60 -20.87
C LEU A 115 2.21 -7.26 -20.82
N SER A 116 2.55 -6.02 -21.18
CA SER A 116 3.93 -5.56 -21.20
C SER A 116 4.51 -5.41 -19.79
N LEU A 117 3.69 -5.01 -18.80
CA LEU A 117 4.06 -4.92 -17.38
C LEU A 117 4.31 -6.30 -16.76
N VAL A 118 3.47 -7.31 -17.02
CA VAL A 118 3.68 -8.65 -16.46
C VAL A 118 4.81 -9.43 -17.14
N ALA A 119 5.24 -9.00 -18.31
CA ALA A 119 6.42 -9.53 -19.01
C ALA A 119 7.72 -8.82 -18.59
N ASP A 120 7.64 -7.82 -17.70
CA ASP A 120 8.80 -7.06 -17.25
C ASP A 120 9.78 -7.95 -16.45
N PRO A 121 11.08 -7.96 -16.79
CA PRO A 121 12.06 -8.78 -16.08
C PRO A 121 12.15 -8.50 -14.58
N ASP A 122 12.00 -7.23 -14.16
CA ASP A 122 12.09 -6.86 -12.74
C ASP A 122 10.88 -7.39 -11.97
N TYR A 123 9.69 -7.34 -12.58
CA TYR A 123 8.50 -7.98 -12.04
C TYR A 123 8.68 -9.49 -11.92
N LEU A 124 9.14 -10.16 -12.98
CA LEU A 124 9.31 -11.62 -12.99
C LEU A 124 10.35 -12.09 -11.95
N ALA A 125 11.40 -11.29 -11.73
CA ALA A 125 12.43 -11.59 -10.74
C ALA A 125 11.93 -11.45 -9.29
N LEU A 126 11.01 -10.52 -9.05
CA LEU A 126 10.50 -10.22 -7.70
C LEU A 126 9.19 -10.93 -7.35
N ALA A 127 8.40 -11.32 -8.34
CA ALA A 127 7.13 -11.98 -8.14
C ALA A 127 7.29 -13.31 -7.38
N PRO A 128 6.72 -13.44 -6.18
CA PRO A 128 6.80 -14.69 -5.43
C PRO A 128 6.11 -15.81 -6.20
N ARG A 129 6.67 -17.02 -6.18
CA ARG A 129 6.06 -18.18 -6.83
C ARG A 129 4.59 -18.37 -6.46
N GLN A 130 4.27 -18.26 -5.16
CA GLN A 130 2.90 -18.45 -4.68
C GLN A 130 1.92 -17.41 -5.23
N TRP A 131 2.37 -16.24 -5.71
CA TRP A 131 1.49 -15.25 -6.33
C TRP A 131 0.71 -15.80 -7.53
N SER A 132 1.33 -16.75 -8.26
CA SER A 132 0.75 -17.40 -9.45
C SER A 132 -0.06 -18.67 -9.11
N GLU A 133 -0.03 -19.11 -7.85
CA GLU A 133 -0.72 -20.32 -7.38
C GLU A 133 -2.13 -19.94 -6.90
N VAL A 134 -3.11 -19.93 -7.81
CA VAL A 134 -4.48 -19.51 -7.50
C VAL A 134 -5.43 -20.70 -7.44
N GLU A 135 -6.06 -20.90 -6.28
CA GLU A 135 -7.10 -21.91 -6.10
C GLU A 135 -8.45 -21.47 -6.69
N ASP A 136 -9.24 -22.41 -7.21
CA ASP A 136 -10.56 -22.11 -7.81
C ASP A 136 -11.53 -21.40 -6.85
N THR A 137 -11.46 -21.73 -5.56
CA THR A 137 -12.25 -21.04 -4.53
C THR A 137 -11.85 -19.58 -4.42
N GLU A 138 -10.56 -19.29 -4.48
CA GLU A 138 -10.05 -17.93 -4.50
C GLU A 138 -10.54 -17.19 -5.75
N LYS A 139 -10.42 -17.80 -6.94
CA LYS A 139 -10.92 -17.21 -8.21
C LYS A 139 -12.36 -16.73 -8.09
N ARG A 140 -13.26 -17.59 -7.56
CA ARG A 140 -14.68 -17.27 -7.33
C ARG A 140 -14.88 -16.12 -6.34
N ILE A 141 -14.08 -16.04 -5.28
CA ILE A 141 -14.17 -14.97 -4.28
C ILE A 141 -13.81 -13.62 -4.91
N TYR A 142 -12.70 -13.55 -5.65
CA TYR A 142 -12.25 -12.30 -6.28
C TYR A 142 -13.23 -11.83 -7.36
N LEU A 143 -13.74 -12.72 -8.21
CA LEU A 143 -14.78 -12.37 -9.19
C LEU A 143 -16.05 -11.86 -8.49
N ARG A 144 -16.48 -12.49 -7.39
CA ARG A 144 -17.63 -12.02 -6.61
C ARG A 144 -17.40 -10.63 -6.01
N TRP A 145 -16.21 -10.36 -5.49
CA TRP A 145 -15.87 -9.04 -4.96
C TRP A 145 -15.78 -7.97 -6.05
N ALA A 146 -15.21 -8.30 -7.21
CA ALA A 146 -15.18 -7.43 -8.38
C ALA A 146 -16.60 -7.10 -8.84
N LYS A 147 -17.47 -8.10 -8.97
CA LYS A 147 -18.89 -7.94 -9.32
C LYS A 147 -19.65 -7.08 -8.30
N ARG A 148 -19.39 -7.26 -7.00
CA ARG A 148 -19.97 -6.41 -5.93
C ARG A 148 -19.60 -4.93 -6.09
N LEU A 149 -18.49 -4.62 -6.74
CA LEU A 149 -18.08 -3.25 -7.04
C LEU A 149 -18.46 -2.78 -8.45
N GLY A 150 -19.25 -3.57 -9.19
CA GLY A 150 -19.75 -3.24 -10.52
C GLY A 150 -18.76 -3.52 -11.65
N SER A 151 -17.97 -4.59 -11.55
CA SER A 151 -17.22 -5.15 -12.66
C SER A 151 -18.07 -6.15 -13.44
N GLU A 152 -17.93 -6.13 -14.76
CA GLU A 152 -18.50 -7.10 -15.70
C GLU A 152 -17.48 -8.18 -16.12
N ILE A 153 -16.28 -8.20 -15.50
CA ILE A 153 -15.28 -9.24 -15.79
C ILE A 153 -15.74 -10.55 -15.16
N GLU A 154 -15.98 -11.55 -16.00
CA GLU A 154 -16.31 -12.92 -15.58
C GLU A 154 -15.10 -13.87 -15.64
N ASP A 155 -14.10 -13.53 -16.46
CA ASP A 155 -12.86 -14.29 -16.59
C ASP A 155 -11.85 -13.88 -15.52
N TYR A 156 -11.51 -14.82 -14.64
CA TYR A 156 -10.51 -14.59 -13.60
C TYR A 156 -9.13 -14.29 -14.18
N GLU A 157 -8.74 -14.87 -15.32
CA GLU A 157 -7.40 -14.65 -15.88
C GLU A 157 -7.22 -13.20 -16.34
N LEU A 158 -8.28 -12.57 -16.88
CA LEU A 158 -8.27 -11.14 -17.19
C LEU A 158 -8.17 -10.27 -15.92
N LEU A 159 -8.87 -10.67 -14.86
CA LEU A 159 -8.77 -10.00 -13.56
C LEU A 159 -7.36 -10.14 -12.97
N PHE A 160 -6.79 -11.35 -13.00
CA PHE A 160 -5.47 -11.65 -12.47
C PHE A 160 -4.35 -10.97 -13.26
N LEU A 161 -4.47 -10.86 -14.59
CA LEU A 161 -3.59 -10.04 -15.43
C LEU A 161 -3.56 -8.60 -14.93
N THR A 162 -4.73 -8.02 -14.65
CA THR A 162 -4.84 -6.64 -14.15
C THR A 162 -4.20 -6.49 -12.77
N GLN A 163 -4.44 -7.45 -11.86
CA GLN A 163 -3.87 -7.44 -10.51
C GLN A 163 -2.34 -7.51 -10.56
N SER A 164 -1.79 -8.41 -11.36
CA SER A 164 -0.36 -8.60 -11.54
C SER A 164 0.29 -7.38 -12.18
N ALA A 165 -0.30 -6.85 -13.26
CA ALA A 165 0.20 -5.64 -13.92
C ALA A 165 0.19 -4.42 -12.99
N ASN A 166 -0.81 -4.30 -12.11
CA ASN A 166 -0.83 -3.22 -11.12
C ASN A 166 0.37 -3.29 -10.19
N HIS A 167 0.67 -4.45 -9.61
CA HIS A 167 1.84 -4.64 -8.75
C HIS A 167 3.15 -4.39 -9.52
N ALA A 168 3.24 -4.88 -10.76
CA ALA A 168 4.38 -4.63 -11.64
C ALA A 168 4.62 -3.13 -11.89
N ASN A 169 3.56 -2.33 -12.06
CA ASN A 169 3.70 -0.89 -12.25
C ASN A 169 4.26 -0.15 -11.02
N PHE A 170 4.14 -0.72 -9.82
CA PHE A 170 4.79 -0.17 -8.62
C PHE A 170 6.22 -0.69 -8.43
N ILE A 171 6.66 -1.67 -9.22
CA ILE A 171 8.05 -2.16 -9.25
C ILE A 171 8.84 -1.40 -10.31
N SER A 172 8.36 -1.44 -11.55
CA SER A 172 8.95 -0.77 -12.71
C SER A 172 7.88 0.05 -13.43
N PRO A 173 7.69 1.32 -13.05
CA PRO A 173 6.57 2.12 -13.52
C PRO A 173 6.61 2.42 -15.02
N ARG A 174 5.47 2.21 -15.67
CA ARG A 174 5.20 2.66 -17.05
C ARG A 174 4.01 3.60 -17.11
N LEU A 175 3.12 3.52 -16.13
CA LEU A 175 2.03 4.45 -15.89
C LEU A 175 2.33 5.24 -14.61
N PHE A 176 2.58 6.53 -14.79
CA PHE A 176 2.98 7.41 -13.70
C PHE A 176 2.57 8.85 -14.00
N THR A 177 2.57 9.68 -12.96
CA THR A 177 2.51 11.13 -13.09
C THR A 177 3.81 11.73 -12.54
N ASN A 178 4.11 12.98 -12.88
CA ASN A 178 5.27 13.68 -12.37
C ASN A 178 4.86 14.70 -11.29
N SER A 179 5.68 14.83 -10.25
CA SER A 179 5.66 15.96 -9.33
C SER A 179 7.06 16.56 -9.22
N ASP A 180 7.20 17.69 -8.52
CA ASP A 180 8.51 18.27 -8.20
C ASP A 180 9.44 17.28 -7.46
N GLY A 181 8.88 16.24 -6.84
CA GLY A 181 9.59 15.17 -6.14
C GLY A 181 9.95 13.95 -7.01
N GLY A 182 9.68 14.00 -8.31
CA GLY A 182 9.96 12.95 -9.28
C GLY A 182 8.73 12.18 -9.77
N LEU A 183 8.99 11.00 -10.31
CA LEU A 183 7.96 10.10 -10.84
C LEU A 183 7.13 9.48 -9.71
N ILE A 184 5.81 9.54 -9.84
CA ILE A 184 4.84 8.93 -8.92
C ILE A 184 4.05 7.84 -9.66
N PRO A 185 4.30 6.55 -9.40
CA PRO A 185 3.48 5.49 -9.96
C PRO A 185 2.08 5.52 -9.37
N TYR A 186 1.09 5.09 -10.16
CA TYR A 186 -0.29 5.02 -9.73
C TYR A 186 -0.95 3.67 -10.04
N SER A 187 -2.01 3.33 -9.31
CA SER A 187 -2.81 2.12 -9.57
C SER A 187 -3.45 2.17 -10.95
N ILE A 188 -3.31 1.13 -11.75
CA ILE A 188 -3.53 1.24 -13.20
C ILE A 188 -4.95 0.92 -13.68
N ASP A 189 -5.87 0.61 -12.76
CA ASP A 189 -7.25 0.24 -13.06
C ASP A 189 -8.20 0.65 -11.92
N ARG A 190 -9.50 0.50 -12.13
CA ARG A 190 -10.54 0.79 -11.14
C ARG A 190 -10.50 -0.17 -9.96
N SER A 191 -11.01 0.27 -8.81
CA SER A 191 -10.99 -0.50 -7.55
C SER A 191 -11.55 -1.91 -7.66
N ALA A 192 -12.53 -2.15 -8.54
CA ALA A 192 -13.13 -3.46 -8.74
C ALA A 192 -12.15 -4.51 -9.31
N HIS A 193 -11.10 -4.07 -10.02
CA HIS A 193 -10.15 -4.96 -10.70
C HIS A 193 -8.82 -5.12 -9.97
N LEU A 194 -8.57 -4.28 -8.97
CA LEU A 194 -7.32 -4.30 -8.21
C LEU A 194 -7.33 -5.40 -7.15
N CYS A 195 -6.14 -5.74 -6.65
CA CYS A 195 -5.97 -6.62 -5.51
C CYS A 195 -4.97 -6.00 -4.54
N SER A 196 -5.19 -6.24 -3.26
CA SER A 196 -4.20 -6.02 -2.18
C SER A 196 -3.41 -4.73 -2.26
N CYS A 197 -4.10 -3.59 -2.44
CA CYS A 197 -3.53 -2.25 -2.42
C CYS A 197 -2.71 -1.94 -1.14
N CYS A 198 -2.91 -2.73 -0.08
CA CYS A 198 -2.10 -2.72 1.12
C CYS A 198 -0.61 -2.96 0.87
N LEU A 199 -0.24 -3.73 -0.16
CA LEU A 199 1.14 -3.99 -0.50
C LEU A 199 1.85 -2.69 -0.89
N GLU A 200 1.19 -1.85 -1.66
CA GLU A 200 1.70 -0.55 -2.05
C GLU A 200 1.61 0.46 -0.90
N LEU A 201 0.45 0.55 -0.26
CA LEU A 201 0.19 1.51 0.82
C LEU A 201 1.16 1.34 2.00
N PHE A 202 1.51 0.09 2.32
CA PHE A 202 2.39 -0.26 3.43
C PHE A 202 3.84 -0.52 3.01
N GLN A 203 4.23 -0.14 1.79
CA GLN A 203 5.61 -0.24 1.28
C GLN A 203 6.17 -1.67 1.30
N VAL A 204 5.33 -2.67 1.08
CA VAL A 204 5.78 -4.04 0.75
C VAL A 204 6.23 -4.10 -0.71
N ILE A 205 5.52 -3.40 -1.60
CA ILE A 205 5.87 -3.22 -3.02
C ILE A 205 6.09 -1.74 -3.30
N GLY A 206 7.12 -1.43 -4.09
CA GLY A 206 7.40 -0.08 -4.55
C GLY A 206 8.01 0.82 -3.47
N GLU A 207 8.79 0.26 -2.55
CA GLU A 207 9.43 1.03 -1.47
C GLU A 207 10.47 2.04 -1.98
N GLN A 208 11.04 1.83 -3.16
CA GLN A 208 11.95 2.74 -3.85
C GLN A 208 11.30 4.08 -4.21
N HIS A 209 9.96 4.13 -4.30
CA HIS A 209 9.23 5.34 -4.63
C HIS A 209 8.93 6.17 -3.37
N SER A 210 9.29 7.45 -3.40
CA SER A 210 9.01 8.41 -2.32
C SER A 210 7.51 8.67 -2.17
N GLN A 211 6.76 8.60 -3.26
CA GLN A 211 5.32 8.80 -3.33
C GLN A 211 4.69 7.76 -4.25
N LYS A 212 3.46 7.35 -3.93
CA LYS A 212 2.64 6.42 -4.72
C LYS A 212 1.18 6.82 -4.63
N LEU A 213 0.46 6.72 -5.74
CA LEU A 213 -0.97 7.01 -5.81
C LEU A 213 -1.73 5.68 -5.92
N VAL A 214 -2.37 5.26 -4.84
CA VAL A 214 -2.93 3.92 -4.75
C VAL A 214 -4.45 3.99 -4.67
N ALA A 215 -5.14 3.36 -5.61
CA ALA A 215 -6.58 3.16 -5.52
C ALA A 215 -6.90 1.91 -4.67
N PRO A 216 -7.97 1.92 -3.87
CA PRO A 216 -8.30 0.80 -3.01
C PRO A 216 -8.73 -0.41 -3.83
N CYS A 217 -8.34 -1.61 -3.38
CA CYS A 217 -8.86 -2.86 -3.93
C CYS A 217 -10.25 -3.21 -3.34
N PRO A 218 -10.94 -4.25 -3.83
CA PRO A 218 -12.26 -4.62 -3.32
C PRO A 218 -12.25 -4.93 -1.83
N GLY A 219 -11.21 -5.61 -1.35
CA GLY A 219 -11.04 -5.88 0.08
C GLY A 219 -10.95 -4.60 0.90
N ALA A 220 -10.20 -3.60 0.45
CA ALA A 220 -10.06 -2.34 1.19
C ALA A 220 -11.36 -1.49 1.15
N THR A 221 -12.10 -1.52 0.04
CA THR A 221 -13.43 -0.90 -0.02
C THR A 221 -14.45 -1.61 0.90
N ILE A 222 -14.45 -2.94 0.94
CA ILE A 222 -15.42 -3.74 1.71
C ILE A 222 -15.11 -3.74 3.21
N PHE A 223 -13.85 -4.01 3.58
CA PHE A 223 -13.45 -4.25 4.98
C PHE A 223 -12.86 -3.04 5.69
N ALA A 224 -12.40 -2.03 4.94
CA ALA A 224 -11.85 -0.80 5.49
C ALA A 224 -12.64 0.46 5.07
N ARG A 225 -13.76 0.30 4.35
CA ARG A 225 -14.65 1.39 3.92
C ARG A 225 -13.95 2.51 3.16
N LEU A 226 -12.84 2.19 2.49
CA LEU A 226 -12.20 3.14 1.60
C LEU A 226 -13.10 3.42 0.39
N ARG A 227 -13.17 4.68 -0.02
CA ARG A 227 -14.01 5.10 -1.13
C ARG A 227 -13.50 4.47 -2.43
N ARG A 228 -14.40 3.76 -3.13
CA ARG A 228 -14.13 3.15 -4.43
C ARG A 228 -13.60 4.21 -5.41
N ASP A 229 -12.61 3.85 -6.22
CA ASP A 229 -12.03 4.66 -7.30
C ASP A 229 -11.46 6.02 -6.84
N ARG A 230 -11.20 6.18 -5.53
CA ARG A 230 -10.51 7.35 -4.97
C ARG A 230 -9.10 6.98 -4.59
N TYR A 231 -8.13 7.65 -5.21
CA TYR A 231 -6.73 7.43 -4.94
C TYR A 231 -6.37 7.93 -3.54
N LEU A 232 -5.45 7.22 -2.91
CA LEU A 232 -4.75 7.64 -1.71
C LEU A 232 -3.30 7.95 -2.09
N LEU A 233 -2.75 9.01 -1.51
CA LEU A 233 -1.33 9.28 -1.58
C LEU A 233 -0.63 8.54 -0.44
N ALA A 234 0.25 7.60 -0.77
CA ALA A 234 1.20 7.02 0.17
C ALA A 234 2.55 7.71 -0.02
N SER A 235 3.03 8.40 1.01
CA SER A 235 4.28 9.15 0.99
C SER A 235 5.24 8.66 2.06
N ARG A 236 6.54 8.64 1.73
CA ARG A 236 7.61 8.41 2.68
C ARG A 236 8.08 9.74 3.24
N ARG A 237 8.43 9.80 4.53
CA ARG A 237 9.23 10.94 5.00
C ARG A 237 10.58 10.92 4.29
N PRO A 238 11.06 12.07 3.79
CA PRO A 238 12.46 12.19 3.38
C PRO A 238 13.34 11.80 4.58
N ARG A 239 14.26 10.85 4.41
CA ARG A 239 15.25 10.57 5.45
C ARG A 239 16.06 11.86 5.64
N MET A 240 16.10 12.35 6.88
CA MET A 240 16.72 13.63 7.25
C MET A 240 18.24 13.71 6.95
N GLY A 241 18.87 12.62 6.50
CA GLY A 241 20.26 12.59 6.03
C GLY A 241 20.48 12.85 4.54
N THR A 242 19.44 13.09 3.73
CA THR A 242 19.60 13.26 2.27
C THR A 242 19.69 14.73 1.83
N LEU A 243 19.31 15.68 2.69
CA LEU A 243 19.37 17.12 2.39
C LEU A 243 20.78 17.71 2.53
N LEU A 244 21.70 17.05 3.25
CA LEU A 244 23.05 17.58 3.50
C LEU A 244 24.06 17.32 2.36
N LYS A 245 23.69 16.57 1.32
CA LYS A 245 24.60 16.32 0.17
C LYS A 245 24.38 17.26 -1.02
N GLY A 246 23.31 18.07 -1.02
CA GLY A 246 23.00 19.01 -2.10
C GLY A 246 23.63 20.39 -1.97
N GLU A 247 23.88 20.86 -0.74
CA GLU A 247 24.41 22.21 -0.49
C GLU A 247 25.93 22.26 -0.45
N ALA A 248 26.60 21.16 -0.09
CA ALA A 248 28.06 21.08 -0.08
C ALA A 248 28.69 21.05 -1.50
N ALA A 249 27.91 20.72 -2.54
CA ALA A 249 28.40 20.70 -3.92
C ALA A 249 28.32 22.07 -4.62
N ARG A 250 27.61 23.06 -4.06
CA ARG A 250 27.46 24.40 -4.65
C ARG A 250 28.48 25.42 -4.17
N HIS A 251 29.20 25.15 -3.07
CA HIS A 251 30.26 26.06 -2.57
C HIS A 251 31.66 25.73 -3.11
N SER A 252 31.81 24.67 -3.91
CA SER A 252 33.11 24.25 -4.47
C SER A 252 33.33 24.70 -5.91
N ALA A 253 32.32 25.34 -6.55
CA ALA A 253 32.35 25.72 -7.96
C ALA A 253 32.49 27.23 -8.21
N GLU A 254 32.59 28.05 -7.15
CA GLU A 254 32.77 29.52 -7.27
C GLU A 254 34.19 30.01 -6.93
N ASN A 255 35.16 29.10 -6.79
CA ASN A 255 36.57 29.47 -6.51
C ASN A 255 37.57 28.75 -7.44
N ILE A 256 37.33 28.78 -8.76
CA ILE A 256 38.36 28.56 -9.79
C ILE A 256 38.16 29.57 -10.91
#